data_AF-A0A524LX24-F1
#
_entry.id   AF-A0A524LX24-F1
#
_cell.length_a   1.000
_cell.length_b   1.000
_cell.length_c   1.000
_cell.angle_alpha   90.00
_cell.angle_beta   90.00
_cell.angle_gamma   90.00
#
_symmetry.space_group_name_H-M   'P 1'
#
loop_
_entity.id
_entity.type
_entity.pdbx_description
1 polymer ?
#
loop_
_entity_poly.entity_id
_entity_poly.type
_entity_poly.pdbx_seq_one_letter_code
_entity_poly.pdbx_strand_id
1 'polypeptide(L)'
;MKYGIKSILTKNSTEIEQFRDIIKKLNLKIIEINGDRARCPNCNSKTQSIDKKNILQKIPTKVLEYNDRFWECKSCNQIFWEGTHIKNLQKFVGELNER
;
A
#
# COMPACT_ATOMS: atom_id res chain seq x y z
N MET A 1 18.14 -21.22 -11.20
CA MET A 1 16.91 -21.32 -10.40
C MET A 1 16.64 -22.80 -10.12
N LYS A 2 16.90 -23.28 -8.89
CA LYS A 2 16.88 -24.73 -8.55
C LYS A 2 15.57 -25.23 -7.94
N TYR A 3 14.55 -24.36 -7.75
CA TYR A 3 13.31 -24.68 -7.02
C TYR A 3 12.02 -24.55 -7.84
N GLY A 4 12.09 -24.48 -9.18
CA GLY A 4 10.89 -24.38 -10.03
C GLY A 4 10.06 -23.10 -9.87
N ILE A 5 10.63 -22.07 -9.23
CA ILE A 5 9.94 -20.79 -9.00
C ILE A 5 9.77 -20.05 -10.33
N LYS A 6 8.53 -19.67 -10.65
CA LYS A 6 8.24 -18.79 -11.78
C LYS A 6 8.77 -17.40 -11.48
N SER A 7 9.57 -16.86 -12.39
CA SER A 7 10.19 -15.54 -12.29
C SER A 7 9.88 -14.70 -13.51
N ILE A 8 9.75 -13.39 -13.32
CA ILE A 8 9.65 -12.41 -14.40
C ILE A 8 10.90 -11.57 -14.40
N LEU A 9 11.65 -11.62 -15.50
CA LEU A 9 12.75 -10.67 -15.73
C LEU A 9 12.19 -9.39 -16.35
N THR A 10 12.47 -8.25 -15.71
CA THR A 10 12.21 -6.90 -16.23
C THR A 10 13.50 -6.36 -16.85
N LYS A 11 13.42 -5.73 -18.03
CA LYS A 11 14.59 -5.21 -18.75
C LYS A 11 14.74 -3.69 -18.67
N ASN A 12 13.72 -3.01 -18.15
CA ASN A 12 13.66 -1.55 -18.10
C ASN A 12 14.42 -0.99 -16.88
N SER A 13 14.92 0.24 -17.02
CA SER A 13 15.73 0.91 -15.99
C SER A 13 14.91 1.72 -14.97
N THR A 14 13.66 2.07 -15.29
CA THR A 14 12.79 2.84 -14.39
C THR A 14 11.77 1.94 -13.68
N GLU A 15 11.43 2.28 -12.45
CA GLU A 15 10.50 1.52 -11.62
C GLU A 15 9.12 1.38 -12.29
N ILE A 16 8.59 2.46 -12.87
CA ILE A 16 7.28 2.46 -13.53
C ILE A 16 7.23 1.47 -14.70
N GLU A 17 8.28 1.41 -15.51
CA GLU A 17 8.37 0.51 -16.66
C GLU A 17 8.57 -0.95 -16.24
N GLN A 18 9.29 -1.19 -15.15
CA GLN A 18 9.40 -2.53 -14.57
C GLN A 18 8.04 -3.03 -14.05
N PHE A 19 7.27 -2.17 -13.38
CA PHE A 19 5.92 -2.53 -12.93
C PHE A 19 4.97 -2.77 -14.11
N ARG A 20 5.01 -1.94 -15.15
CA ARG A 20 4.23 -2.16 -16.40
C ARG A 20 4.52 -3.52 -17.02
N ASP A 21 5.80 -3.91 -17.11
CA ASP A 21 6.23 -5.23 -17.58
C ASP A 21 5.60 -6.38 -16.76
N ILE A 22 5.67 -6.29 -15.43
CA ILE A 22 5.17 -7.31 -14.51
C ILE A 22 3.65 -7.44 -14.68
N ILE A 23 2.95 -6.31 -14.67
CA ILE A 23 1.51 -6.26 -14.76
C ILE A 23 1.01 -6.86 -16.08
N LYS A 24 1.64 -6.51 -17.21
CA LYS A 24 1.31 -7.05 -18.52
C LYS A 24 1.53 -8.56 -18.60
N LYS A 25 2.66 -9.05 -18.07
CA LYS A 25 2.99 -10.49 -18.05
C LYS A 25 2.08 -11.31 -17.15
N LEU A 26 1.60 -10.73 -16.05
CA LEU A 26 0.68 -11.37 -15.11
C LEU A 26 -0.81 -11.12 -15.41
N ASN A 27 -1.12 -10.33 -16.43
CA ASN A 27 -2.47 -9.91 -16.81
C ASN A 27 -3.26 -9.30 -15.63
N LEU A 28 -2.61 -8.43 -14.85
CA LEU A 28 -3.27 -7.73 -13.74
C LEU A 28 -4.07 -6.54 -14.28
N LYS A 29 -5.34 -6.44 -13.84
CA LYS A 29 -6.28 -5.43 -14.35
C LYS A 29 -6.02 -4.06 -13.73
N ILE A 30 -6.44 -3.87 -12.48
CA ILE A 30 -6.38 -2.60 -11.76
C ILE A 30 -5.54 -2.79 -10.51
N ILE A 31 -4.61 -1.87 -10.28
CA ILE A 31 -3.88 -1.78 -9.02
C ILE A 31 -4.51 -0.64 -8.22
N GLU A 32 -4.71 -0.86 -6.93
CA GLU A 32 -5.23 0.16 -6.02
C GLU A 32 -4.45 0.13 -4.71
N ILE A 33 -4.31 1.31 -4.08
CA ILE A 33 -3.83 1.43 -2.72
C ILE A 33 -5.04 1.61 -1.82
N ASN A 34 -5.34 0.61 -1.02
CA ASN A 34 -6.49 0.62 -0.11
C ASN A 34 -6.11 0.04 1.26
N GLY A 35 -6.22 0.87 2.31
CA GLY A 35 -5.91 0.48 3.69
C GLY A 35 -6.80 -0.63 4.24
N ASP A 36 -8.01 -0.84 3.72
CA ASP A 36 -8.92 -1.92 4.13
C ASP A 36 -8.46 -3.30 3.65
N ARG A 37 -7.63 -3.32 2.59
CA ARG A 37 -7.07 -4.54 1.98
C ARG A 37 -5.57 -4.67 2.19
N ALA A 38 -4.96 -3.66 2.80
CA ALA A 38 -3.53 -3.60 3.01
C ALA A 38 -3.04 -4.62 4.07
N ARG A 39 -1.73 -4.82 4.08
CA ARG A 39 -1.02 -5.56 5.11
C ARG A 39 -0.03 -4.64 5.79
N CYS A 40 0.18 -4.88 7.07
CA CYS A 40 1.16 -4.17 7.88
C CYS A 40 2.56 -4.37 7.30
N PRO A 41 3.32 -3.30 6.99
CA PRO A 41 4.69 -3.42 6.50
C PRO A 41 5.65 -4.07 7.51
N ASN A 42 5.32 -4.01 8.81
CA ASN A 42 6.17 -4.53 9.88
C ASN A 42 5.96 -6.04 10.13
N CYS A 43 4.72 -6.53 10.10
CA CYS A 43 4.39 -7.92 10.48
C CYS A 43 3.51 -8.68 9.48
N ASN A 44 3.18 -8.07 8.33
CA ASN A 44 2.39 -8.66 7.25
C ASN A 44 0.94 -9.09 7.60
N SER A 45 0.48 -8.78 8.82
CA SER A 45 -0.91 -8.98 9.25
C SER A 45 -1.87 -7.99 8.55
N LYS A 46 -3.15 -8.35 8.43
CA LYS A 46 -4.17 -7.48 7.84
C LYS A 46 -4.37 -6.23 8.69
N THR A 47 -4.56 -5.11 8.02
CA THR A 47 -5.05 -3.88 8.63
C THR A 47 -6.59 -3.86 8.67
N GLN A 48 -7.16 -3.10 9.59
CA GLN A 48 -8.61 -2.85 9.67
C GLN A 48 -8.87 -1.38 9.91
N SER A 49 -9.96 -0.85 9.35
CA SER A 49 -10.38 0.52 9.65
C SER A 49 -10.64 0.69 11.15
N ILE A 50 -10.26 1.84 11.70
CA ILE A 50 -10.47 2.21 13.10
C ILE A 50 -11.03 3.63 13.18
N ASP A 51 -12.01 3.83 14.07
CA ASP A 51 -12.58 5.15 14.34
C ASP A 51 -11.55 6.05 15.00
N LYS A 52 -11.48 7.30 14.52
CA LYS A 52 -10.67 8.39 15.08
C LYS A 52 -10.81 8.52 16.60
N LYS A 53 -12.01 8.32 17.14
CA LYS A 53 -12.30 8.35 18.58
C LYS A 53 -11.48 7.34 19.38
N ASN A 54 -11.19 6.16 18.80
CA ASN A 54 -10.45 5.09 19.46
C ASN A 54 -8.93 5.30 19.45
N ILE A 55 -8.44 6.33 18.75
CA ILE A 55 -7.01 6.61 18.56
C ILE A 55 -6.60 8.03 19.00
N LEU A 56 -7.52 8.84 19.54
CA LEU A 56 -7.30 10.24 19.93
C LEU A 56 -6.05 10.47 20.80
N GLN A 57 -5.71 9.51 21.65
CA GLN A 57 -4.57 9.60 22.58
C GLN A 57 -3.37 8.74 22.18
N LYS A 58 -3.47 7.99 21.07
CA LYS A 58 -2.41 7.07 20.60
C LYS A 58 -1.47 7.71 19.58
N ILE A 59 -1.89 8.81 18.94
CA ILE A 59 -1.12 9.50 17.88
C ILE A 59 -1.18 11.02 18.07
N PRO A 60 -0.25 11.79 17.46
CA PRO A 60 -0.25 13.25 17.58
C PRO A 60 -1.54 13.91 17.05
N THR A 61 -2.04 14.92 17.76
CA THR A 61 -3.30 15.63 17.43
C THR A 61 -3.35 16.17 16.00
N LYS A 62 -2.24 16.72 15.49
CA LYS A 62 -2.16 17.21 14.11
C LYS A 62 -2.49 16.12 13.09
N VAL A 63 -2.07 14.88 13.33
CA VAL A 63 -2.38 13.77 12.41
C VAL A 63 -3.88 13.52 12.37
N LEU A 64 -4.55 13.62 13.52
CA LEU A 64 -6.00 13.53 13.62
C LEU A 64 -6.65 14.70 12.86
N GLU A 65 -6.16 15.93 12.99
CA GLU A 65 -6.74 17.10 12.30
C GLU A 65 -6.67 17.01 10.78
N TYR A 66 -5.59 16.46 10.22
CA TYR A 66 -5.36 16.43 8.77
C TYR A 66 -5.79 15.14 8.06
N ASN A 67 -6.35 14.15 8.78
CA ASN A 67 -6.73 12.86 8.19
C ASN A 67 -8.07 12.36 8.73
N ASP A 68 -8.85 11.75 7.83
CA ASP A 68 -10.19 11.24 8.15
C ASP A 68 -10.24 9.72 8.29
N ARG A 69 -9.29 9.01 7.64
CA ARG A 69 -9.26 7.55 7.60
C ARG A 69 -8.02 7.01 8.27
N PHE A 70 -8.24 6.01 9.12
CA PHE A 70 -7.21 5.37 9.91
C PHE A 70 -7.39 3.86 9.85
N TRP A 71 -6.27 3.16 9.94
CA TRP A 71 -6.23 1.71 10.00
C TRP A 71 -5.30 1.22 11.10
N GLU A 72 -5.68 0.18 11.81
CA GLU A 72 -4.86 -0.48 12.84
C GLU A 72 -4.49 -1.89 12.38
N CYS A 73 -3.23 -2.29 12.62
CA CYS A 73 -2.80 -3.66 12.44
C CYS A 73 -3.39 -4.57 13.52
N LYS A 74 -4.03 -5.68 13.13
CA LYS A 74 -4.62 -6.65 14.09
C LYS A 74 -3.63 -7.40 14.97
N SER A 75 -2.33 -7.31 14.69
CA SER A 75 -1.29 -8.07 15.41
C SER A 75 -0.37 -7.16 16.23
N CYS A 76 0.17 -6.10 15.63
CA CYS A 76 1.15 -5.22 16.30
C CYS A 76 0.56 -3.86 16.71
N ASN A 77 -0.75 -3.63 16.52
CA ASN A 77 -1.47 -2.41 16.90
C ASN A 77 -0.91 -1.10 16.30
N GLN A 78 -0.08 -1.20 15.26
CA GLN A 78 0.43 -0.03 14.55
C GLN A 78 -0.71 0.66 13.79
N ILE A 79 -0.78 1.99 13.91
CA ILE A 79 -1.80 2.83 13.29
C ILE A 79 -1.22 3.46 12.00
N PHE A 80 -2.02 3.45 10.94
CA PHE A 80 -1.71 3.98 9.62
C PHE A 80 -2.77 5.00 9.18
N TRP A 81 -2.39 5.96 8.35
CA TRP A 81 -3.25 6.99 7.77
C TRP A 81 -2.70 7.44 6.41
N GLU A 82 -3.48 8.21 5.64
CA GLU A 82 -3.11 8.68 4.28
C GLU A 82 -2.13 9.87 4.30
N GLY A 83 -0.95 9.66 4.88
CA GLY A 83 0.17 10.60 4.82
C GLY A 83 0.79 10.70 3.41
N THR A 84 1.83 11.52 3.28
CA THR A 84 2.55 11.76 2.01
C THR A 84 2.99 10.47 1.31
N HIS A 85 3.42 9.45 2.06
CA HIS A 85 3.83 8.17 1.49
C HIS A 85 2.69 7.47 0.72
N ILE A 86 1.48 7.42 1.31
CA ILE A 86 0.31 6.82 0.65
C ILE A 86 -0.10 7.63 -0.57
N LYS A 87 -0.07 8.97 -0.48
CA LYS A 87 -0.39 9.86 -1.61
C LYS A 87 0.56 9.64 -2.79
N ASN A 88 1.86 9.49 -2.52
CA ASN A 88 2.84 9.19 -3.56
C ASN A 88 2.61 7.81 -4.20
N LEU A 89 2.26 6.79 -3.40
CA LEU A 89 1.90 5.47 -3.92
C LEU A 89 0.63 5.51 -4.78
N GLN A 90 -0.39 6.26 -4.35
CA GLN A 90 -1.62 6.46 -5.12
C GLN A 90 -1.32 7.12 -6.48
N LYS A 91 -0.44 8.14 -6.51
CA LYS A 91 0.01 8.77 -7.76
C LYS A 91 0.72 7.77 -8.67
N PHE A 92 1.69 7.02 -8.14
CA PHE A 92 2.43 6.01 -8.88
C PHE A 92 1.49 4.94 -9.48
N VAL A 93 0.51 4.48 -8.69
CA VAL A 93 -0.49 3.51 -9.16
C VAL A 93 -1.44 4.12 -10.20
N GLY A 94 -1.76 5.41 -10.10
CA GLY A 94 -2.48 6.16 -11.13
C GLY A 94 -1.74 6.10 -12.47
N GLU A 95 -0.46 6.46 -12.48
CA GLU A 95 0.41 6.40 -13.67
C GLU A 95 0.56 4.96 -14.24
N LEU A 96 0.42 3.93 -13.39
CA LEU A 96 0.42 2.52 -13.82
C LEU A 96 -0.93 2.06 -14.39
N ASN A 97 -2.03 2.71 -14.04
CA ASN A 97 -3.37 2.36 -14.52
C ASN A 97 -3.76 3.13 -15.79
N GLU A 98 -3.16 4.29 -16.06
CA GLU A 98 -3.32 5.11 -17.29
C GLU A 98 -2.68 4.49 -18.56
N ARG A 99 -2.60 3.15 -18.64
CA ARG A 99 -1.88 2.40 -19.68
C ARG A 99 -2.39 2.65 -21.09
#